data_AF-A0A1F7TML6-F1
#
_entry.id   AF-A0A1F7TML6-F1
#
_cell.length_a   1.000
_cell.length_b   1.000
_cell.length_c   1.000
_cell.angle_alpha   90.00
_cell.angle_beta   90.00
_cell.angle_gamma   90.00
#
_symmetry.space_group_name_H-M   'P 1'
#
loop_
_entity.id
_entity.type
_entity.pdbx_description
1 polymer ?
#
loop_
_entity_poly.entity_id
_entity_poly.type
_entity_poly.pdbx_seq_one_letter_code
_entity_poly.pdbx_strand_id
1 'polypeptide(L)' 'MKKVALAACAKCKAPIAPHRACTQCGTYAGRRVVDTSRAAARLVKKAKTAAPAHAHEHKEKEAEVKK' A
#
# COMPACT_ATOMS: atom_id res chain seq x y z
N MET A 1 20.42 10.33 6.66
CA MET A 1 19.43 9.60 5.83
C MET A 1 19.70 9.90 4.35
N LYS A 2 19.76 8.88 3.49
CA LYS A 2 19.94 9.04 2.03
C LYS A 2 18.58 9.18 1.35
N LYS A 3 18.43 10.18 0.47
CA LYS A 3 17.19 10.46 -0.24
C LYS A 3 16.98 9.43 -1.36
N VAL A 4 15.78 8.87 -1.46
CA VAL A 4 15.42 7.95 -2.54
C VAL A 4 14.83 8.74 -3.69
N ALA A 5 15.39 8.57 -4.89
CA ALA A 5 14.83 9.14 -6.11
C ALA A 5 13.62 8.32 -6.56
N LEU A 6 12.53 9.00 -6.90
CA LEU A 6 11.32 8.39 -7.46
C LEU A 6 11.29 8.63 -8.97
N ALA A 7 10.89 7.62 -9.73
CA ALA A 7 10.70 7.67 -11.18
C ALA A 7 9.21 7.66 -11.53
N ALA A 8 8.84 8.14 -12.72
CA ALA A 8 7.46 8.04 -13.19
C ALA A 8 7.18 6.66 -13.81
N CYS A 9 6.05 6.05 -13.46
CA CYS A 9 5.59 4.81 -14.09
C CYS A 9 5.25 5.04 -15.56
N ALA A 10 5.78 4.21 -16.47
CA ALA A 10 5.51 4.33 -17.91
C ALA A 10 4.03 4.19 -18.30
N LYS A 11 3.21 3.48 -17.50
CA LYS A 11 1.80 3.19 -17.85
C LYS A 11 0.82 4.20 -17.27
N CYS A 12 0.99 4.57 -16.01
CA CYS A 12 0.03 5.41 -15.27
C CYS A 12 0.63 6.71 -14.71
N LYS A 13 1.93 6.97 -14.94
CA LYS A 13 2.67 8.15 -14.51
C LYS A 13 2.76 8.38 -12.99
N ALA A 14 2.31 7.42 -12.18
CA ALA A 14 2.48 7.46 -10.74
C ALA A 14 3.98 7.42 -10.35
N PRO A 15 4.37 8.06 -9.24
CA PRO A 15 5.73 7.97 -8.71
C PRO A 15 6.01 6.55 -8.20
N ILE A 16 7.11 5.96 -8.66
CA ILE A 16 7.56 4.62 -8.28
C ILE A 16 8.99 4.66 -7.79
N ALA A 17 9.29 3.81 -6.82
CA ALA A 17 10.67 3.54 -6.46
C ALA A 17 11.35 2.72 -7.59
N PRO A 18 12.65 2.94 -7.85
CA PRO A 18 13.40 2.13 -8.79
C PRO A 18 13.37 0.65 -8.36
N HIS A 19 13.44 -0.25 -9.34
CA HIS A 19 13.37 -1.72 -9.15
C HIS A 19 12.12 -2.24 -8.45
N ARG A 20 11.02 -1.47 -8.44
CA ARG A 20 9.72 -1.93 -7.91
C ARG A 20 8.64 -1.89 -8.99
N ALA A 21 7.70 -2.83 -8.89
CA ALA A 21 6.46 -2.75 -9.65
C ALA A 21 5.62 -1.57 -9.16
N CYS A 22 4.86 -0.95 -10.06
CA CYS A 22 3.98 0.15 -9.70
C CYS A 22 2.87 -0.34 -8.74
N THR A 23 2.72 0.32 -7.60
CA THR A 23 1.69 -0.01 -6.60
C THR A 23 0.27 0.30 -7.07
N GLN A 24 0.12 1.28 -7.97
CA GLN A 24 -1.18 1.70 -8.51
C GLN A 24 -1.67 0.76 -9.61
N CYS A 25 -0.82 0.46 -10.61
CA CYS A 25 -1.24 -0.29 -11.79
C CYS A 25 -0.65 -1.70 -11.93
N GLY A 26 0.23 -2.11 -11.01
CA GLY A 26 0.85 -3.44 -10.97
C GLY A 26 1.84 -3.72 -12.12
N THR A 27 2.31 -2.68 -12.82
CA THR A 27 3.15 -2.83 -14.01
C THR A 27 4.63 -2.63 -13.67
N TYR A 28 5.50 -3.47 -14.25
CA TYR A 28 6.96 -3.37 -14.22
C TYR A 28 7.51 -3.65 -15.62
N ALA A 29 8.40 -2.79 -16.12
CA ALA A 29 9.01 -2.92 -17.45
C ALA A 29 7.98 -3.18 -18.58
N GLY A 30 6.88 -2.42 -18.58
CA GLY A 30 5.81 -2.53 -19.60
C GLY A 30 4.88 -3.74 -19.47
N ARG A 31 5.18 -4.68 -18.56
CA ARG A 31 4.36 -5.88 -18.34
C ARG A 31 3.60 -5.78 -17.02
N ARG A 32 2.34 -6.22 -17.02
CA ARG A 32 1.55 -6.31 -15.78
C ARG A 32 2.02 -7.54 -15.01
N VAL A 33 2.66 -7.31 -13.86
CA VAL A 33 3.23 -8.35 -13.00
C VAL A 33 2.40 -8.58 -11.74
N VAL A 34 1.57 -7.61 -11.34
CA VAL A 34 0.63 -7.72 -10.22
C VAL A 34 -0.79 -7.51 -10.72
N ASP A 35 -1.68 -8.46 -10.41
CA ASP A 35 -3.11 -8.36 -10.68
C ASP A 35 -3.82 -7.60 -9.55
N THR A 36 -3.97 -6.28 -9.75
CA THR A 36 -4.62 -5.40 -8.75
C THR A 36 -6.14 -5.62 -8.68
N SER A 37 -6.76 -6.12 -9.76
CA SER A 37 -8.19 -6.44 -9.82
C SER A 37 -8.58 -7.58 -8.88
N ARG A 38 -7.76 -8.63 -8.83
CA ARG A 38 -8.01 -9.78 -7.94
C ARG A 38 -7.89 -9.38 -6.47
N ALA A 39 -6.94 -8.51 -6.14
CA ALA A 39 -6.82 -7.95 -4.79
C ALA A 39 -8.05 -7.13 -4.41
N ALA A 40 -8.52 -6.24 -5.30
CA ALA A 40 -9.72 -5.44 -5.08
C ALA A 40 -10.97 -6.33 -4.90
N ALA A 41 -11.13 -7.36 -5.76
CA ALA A 41 -12.26 -8.30 -5.66
C ALA A 41 -12.27 -9.05 -4.33
N ARG A 42 -11.10 -9.47 -3.82
CA ARG A 42 -10.99 -10.10 -2.50
C ARG A 42 -11.35 -9.13 -1.38
N LEU A 43 -10.95 -7.86 -1.47
CA LEU A 43 -11.34 -6.85 -0.50
C LEU A 43 -12.86 -6.65 -0.47
N VAL A 44 -13.51 -6.53 -1.64
CA VAL A 44 -14.97 -6.37 -1.71
C VAL A 44 -15.69 -7.58 -1.12
N LYS A 45 -15.23 -8.80 -1.45
CA LYS A 45 -15.79 -10.04 -0.86
C LYS A 45 -15.58 -10.05 0.66
N LYS A 46 -14.37 -9.75 1.12
CA LYS A 46 -14.03 -9.69 2.54
C LYS A 46 -14.89 -8.67 3.27
N ALA A 47 -15.04 -7.45 2.74
CA ALA A 47 -15.87 -6.39 3.31
C ALA A 47 -17.35 -6.77 3.38
N LYS A 48 -17.87 -7.47 2.36
CA LYS A 48 -19.24 -8.00 2.39
C LYS A 48 -19.43 -9.13 3.42
N THR A 49 -18.39 -9.89 3.71
CA THR A 49 -18.44 -11.01 4.67
C THR A 49 -17.93 -10.67 6.08
N ALA A 50 -17.32 -9.51 6.27
CA ALA A 50 -16.69 -9.11 7.53
C ALA A 50 -17.48 -7.95 8.16
N ALA A 51 -18.56 -8.31 8.88
CA ALA A 51 -18.94 -7.56 10.07
C ALA A 51 -17.81 -7.72 11.13
N PRO A 52 -17.59 -6.72 12.01
CA PRO A 52 -16.27 -6.35 12.51
C PRO A 52 -15.71 -7.39 13.49
N ALA A 53 -14.58 -7.99 13.14
CA ALA A 53 -13.80 -8.79 14.07
C ALA A 53 -12.35 -8.30 14.05
N HIS A 54 -11.95 -7.77 15.21
CA HIS A 54 -10.60 -7.42 15.66
C HIS A 54 -10.10 -6.01 15.28
N ALA A 55 -10.68 -5.02 15.97
CA ALA A 55 -9.93 -3.84 16.39
C ALA A 55 -8.77 -4.31 17.29
N HIS A 56 -7.53 -4.19 16.83
CA HIS A 56 -6.41 -4.12 17.76
C HIS A 56 -6.28 -2.65 18.17
N GLU A 57 -6.99 -2.31 19.25
CA GLU A 57 -6.80 -1.09 20.02
C GLU A 57 -5.34 -1.04 20.49
N HIS A 58 -4.53 -0.15 19.91
CA HIS A 58 -3.35 0.35 20.60
C HIS A 58 -3.81 1.47 21.53
N LYS A 59 -4.24 1.06 22.72
CA LYS A 59 -4.51 1.93 23.86
C LYS A 59 -3.19 2.49 24.40
N GLU A 60 -2.91 3.73 24.01
CA GLU A 60 -2.27 4.81 24.76
C GLU A 60 -1.75 4.46 26.18
N LYS A 61 -0.45 4.67 26.42
CA LYS A 61 0.18 4.95 27.72
C LYS A 61 1.16 6.10 27.49
N GLU A 62 0.76 7.35 27.72
CA GLU A 62 0.84 8.12 28.97
C GLU A 62 2.18 8.84 29.19
N ALA A 63 2.05 10.17 29.28
CA ALA A 63 2.67 11.11 30.21
C ALA A 63 4.21 11.17 30.39
N GLU A 64 4.74 12.35 30.04
CA GLU A 64 5.58 13.23 30.89
C GLU A 64 6.98 12.75 31.34
N VAL A 65 8.00 13.64 31.22
CA VAL A 65 8.97 14.01 32.28
C VAL A 65 10.28 14.60 31.70
N LYS A 66 10.66 15.79 32.24
CA LYS A 66 11.94 16.55 32.19
C LYS A 66 12.10 17.49 30.97
N LYS A 67 12.29 18.81 31.11
CA LYS A 67 12.68 19.64 32.27
C LYS A 67 12.46 21.11 31.92
#